data_AF-A0A822BA11-F1
#
_entry.id   AF-A0A822BA11-F1
#
_cell.length_a   1.000
_cell.length_b   1.000
_cell.length_c   1.000
_cell.angle_alpha   90.00
_cell.angle_beta   90.00
_cell.angle_gamma   90.00
#
_symmetry.space_group_name_H-M   'P 1'
#
loop_
_entity.id
_entity.type
_entity.pdbx_description
1 polymer ?
#
loop_
_entity_poly.entity_id
_entity_poly.type
_entity_poly.pdbx_seq_one_letter_code
_entity_poly.pdbx_strand_id
1 'polypeptide(L)'
;DFRSYAIKCLAAPYSVKFNSIPCLASILSGLSHFYDDVAIEVLDNVLDDIRLGLEINIPKFNQRRLCMIKYLGELYNYRVVDSIIIFRTLYLLITYGVSLERKYTKKDFSSFVV
;
A
#
# COMPACT_ATOMS: atom_id res chain seq x y z
N ASP A 1 6.60 -4.39 -25.27
CA ASP A 1 6.71 -2.94 -25.46
C ASP A 1 7.57 -2.34 -24.35
N PHE A 2 8.43 -1.36 -24.67
CA PHE A 2 9.44 -0.83 -23.72
C PHE A 2 8.79 -0.17 -22.50
N ARG A 3 7.71 0.58 -22.73
CA ARG A 3 6.95 1.30 -21.70
C ARG A 3 6.40 0.36 -20.63
N SER A 4 5.71 -0.71 -21.02
CA SER A 4 5.14 -1.68 -20.08
C SER A 4 6.21 -2.39 -19.24
N TYR A 5 7.41 -2.58 -19.80
CA TYR A 5 8.53 -3.14 -19.05
C TYR A 5 9.04 -2.14 -18.00
N ALA A 6 9.20 -0.85 -18.37
CA ALA A 6 9.61 0.20 -17.45
C ALA A 6 8.63 0.34 -16.27
N ILE A 7 7.32 0.34 -16.53
CA ILE A 7 6.29 0.39 -15.48
C ILE A 7 6.41 -0.79 -14.53
N LYS A 8 6.58 -2.01 -15.05
CA LYS A 8 6.80 -3.21 -14.22
C LYS A 8 8.03 -3.09 -13.33
N CYS A 9 9.12 -2.52 -13.83
CA CYS A 9 10.33 -2.29 -13.03
C CYS A 9 10.12 -1.23 -11.94
N LEU A 10 9.45 -0.12 -12.28
CA LEU A 10 9.14 0.97 -11.35
C LEU A 10 8.16 0.53 -10.26
N ALA A 11 7.21 -0.35 -10.57
CA ALA A 11 6.24 -0.91 -9.63
C ALA A 11 6.79 -2.08 -8.77
N ALA A 12 8.05 -2.47 -8.94
CA ALA A 12 8.65 -3.61 -8.25
C ALA A 12 9.78 -3.20 -7.28
N PRO A 13 9.50 -2.38 -6.23
CA PRO A 13 10.52 -1.88 -5.30
C PRO A 13 11.23 -2.98 -4.51
N TYR A 14 10.64 -4.16 -4.40
CA TYR A 14 11.27 -5.34 -3.79
C TYR A 14 12.43 -5.91 -4.61
N SER A 15 12.59 -5.49 -5.87
CA SER A 15 13.69 -5.90 -6.74
C SER A 15 14.95 -5.04 -6.55
N VAL A 16 14.84 -3.91 -5.84
CA VAL A 16 15.97 -3.04 -5.50
C VAL A 16 16.36 -3.19 -4.03
N LYS A 17 17.55 -2.70 -3.66
CA LYS A 17 17.97 -2.67 -2.25
C LYS A 17 17.02 -1.77 -1.46
N PHE A 18 16.67 -2.19 -0.24
CA PHE A 18 15.73 -1.46 0.62
C PHE A 18 16.11 0.02 0.81
N ASN A 19 17.40 0.32 0.99
CA ASN A 19 17.92 1.69 1.14
C ASN A 19 17.87 2.51 -0.16
N SER A 20 17.67 1.87 -1.31
CA SER A 20 17.57 2.50 -2.62
C SER A 20 16.12 2.78 -3.05
N ILE A 21 15.13 2.38 -2.24
CA ILE A 21 13.71 2.66 -2.52
C ILE A 21 13.43 4.18 -2.67
N PRO A 22 14.01 5.10 -1.88
CA PRO A 22 13.82 6.54 -2.10
C PRO A 22 14.32 7.01 -3.48
N CYS A 23 15.42 6.42 -3.98
CA CYS A 23 15.92 6.73 -5.32
C CYS A 23 14.91 6.33 -6.40
N LEU A 24 14.27 5.16 -6.26
CA LEU A 24 13.21 4.72 -7.18
C LEU A 24 12.01 5.69 -7.20
N ALA A 25 11.64 6.23 -6.03
CA ALA A 25 10.57 7.23 -5.92
C ALA A 25 10.98 8.56 -6.56
N SER A 26 12.23 8.98 -6.40
CA SER A 26 12.77 10.18 -7.03
C SER A 26 12.76 10.09 -8.56
N ILE A 27 13.05 8.91 -9.12
CA ILE A 27 12.99 8.66 -10.55
C ILE A 27 11.55 8.77 -11.05
N LEU A 28 10.60 8.15 -10.35
CA LEU A 28 9.18 8.22 -10.73
C LEU A 28 8.65 9.65 -10.66
N SER A 29 9.04 10.43 -9.64
CA SER A 29 8.69 11.85 -9.51
C SER A 29 9.26 12.70 -10.66
N GLY A 30 10.52 12.48 -11.04
CA GLY A 30 11.08 13.15 -12.21
C GLY A 30 10.35 12.79 -13.52
N LEU A 31 9.90 11.53 -13.64
CA LEU A 31 9.20 11.04 -14.82
C LEU A 31 7.75 11.55 -14.89
N SER A 32 7.07 11.67 -13.75
CA SER A 32 5.66 12.09 -13.71
C SER A 32 5.47 13.46 -14.35
N HIS A 33 6.42 14.38 -14.20
CA HIS A 33 6.39 15.70 -14.83
C HIS A 33 6.22 15.70 -16.37
N PHE A 34 6.59 14.60 -17.04
CA PHE A 34 6.44 14.46 -18.49
C PHE A 34 5.36 13.44 -18.86
N TYR A 35 5.17 12.42 -18.02
CA TYR A 35 4.30 11.28 -18.25
C TYR A 35 3.51 10.94 -16.99
N ASP A 36 2.51 11.75 -16.67
CA ASP A 36 1.65 11.56 -15.49
C ASP A 36 0.93 10.21 -15.51
N ASP A 37 0.58 9.71 -16.70
CA ASP A 37 -0.06 8.43 -16.93
C ASP A 37 0.79 7.24 -16.45
N VAL A 38 2.13 7.32 -16.57
CA VAL A 38 3.04 6.29 -16.06
C VAL A 38 3.04 6.28 -14.53
N ALA A 39 3.00 7.45 -13.89
CA ALA A 39 2.97 7.54 -12.43
C ALA A 39 1.68 6.97 -11.84
N ILE A 40 0.54 7.23 -12.49
CA ILE A 40 -0.76 6.66 -12.13
C ILE A 40 -0.70 5.13 -12.24
N GLU A 41 -0.22 4.59 -13.37
CA GLU A 41 -0.16 3.14 -13.58
C GLU A 41 0.79 2.44 -12.60
N VAL A 42 1.93 3.05 -12.25
CA VAL A 42 2.84 2.51 -11.22
C VAL A 42 2.18 2.52 -9.85
N LEU A 43 1.49 3.61 -9.48
CA LEU A 43 0.80 3.73 -8.22
C LEU A 43 -0.31 2.68 -8.08
N ASP A 44 -1.12 2.48 -9.11
CA ASP A 44 -2.18 1.46 -9.13
C ASP A 44 -1.59 0.06 -8.89
N ASN A 45 -0.52 -0.28 -9.60
CA ASN A 45 0.19 -1.55 -9.39
C ASN A 45 0.74 -1.70 -7.96
N VAL A 46 1.23 -0.62 -7.35
CA VAL A 46 1.73 -0.62 -5.96
C VAL A 46 0.59 -0.87 -4.97
N LEU A 47 -0.54 -0.18 -5.14
CA LEU A 47 -1.71 -0.32 -4.27
C LEU A 47 -2.35 -1.71 -4.39
N ASP A 48 -2.38 -2.26 -5.59
CA ASP A 48 -2.90 -3.61 -5.83
C ASP A 48 -1.98 -4.69 -5.24
N ASP A 49 -0.66 -4.54 -5.32
CA ASP A 49 0.26 -5.50 -4.68
C ASP A 49 0.19 -5.41 -3.14
N ILE A 50 -0.11 -4.23 -2.58
CA ILE A 50 -0.38 -4.07 -1.14
C ILE A 50 -1.65 -4.84 -0.76
N ARG A 51 -2.74 -4.69 -1.51
CA ARG A 51 -4.00 -5.43 -1.27
C ARG A 51 -3.79 -6.94 -1.39
N LEU A 52 -3.12 -7.39 -2.44
CA LEU A 52 -2.76 -8.79 -2.64
C LEU A 52 -1.89 -9.32 -1.50
N GLY A 53 -0.96 -8.50 -0.99
CA GLY A 53 -0.15 -8.82 0.17
C GLY A 53 -0.96 -9.04 1.45
N LEU A 54 -2.11 -8.38 1.60
CA LEU A 54 -3.04 -8.61 2.71
C LEU A 54 -3.87 -9.88 2.51
N GLU A 55 -4.27 -10.18 1.27
CA GLU A 55 -5.01 -11.40 0.91
C GLU A 55 -4.19 -12.67 1.11
N ILE A 56 -2.94 -12.70 0.60
CA ILE A 56 -2.09 -13.89 0.64
C ILE A 56 -1.52 -14.10 2.05
N ASN A 57 -0.98 -13.05 2.67
CA ASN A 57 -0.42 -13.05 4.02
C ASN A 57 0.54 -14.22 4.39
N ILE A 58 1.35 -14.69 3.43
CA ILE A 58 2.34 -15.76 3.68
C ILE A 58 3.68 -15.14 4.14
N PRO A 59 4.33 -15.67 5.19
CA PRO A 59 5.60 -15.14 5.73
C PRO A 59 6.73 -14.96 4.70
N LYS A 60 6.78 -15.83 3.68
CA LYS A 60 7.74 -15.77 2.57
C LYS A 60 7.74 -14.41 1.86
N PHE A 61 6.61 -13.71 1.83
CA PHE A 61 6.46 -12.43 1.14
C PHE A 61 6.54 -11.20 2.07
N ASN A 62 6.91 -11.37 3.35
CA ASN A 62 6.98 -10.26 4.31
C ASN A 62 7.92 -9.13 3.86
N GLN A 63 9.09 -9.47 3.33
CA GLN A 63 10.05 -8.47 2.85
C GLN A 63 9.48 -7.68 1.66
N ARG A 64 8.82 -8.38 0.72
CA ARG A 64 8.13 -7.73 -0.40
C ARG A 64 7.07 -6.76 0.09
N ARG A 65 6.20 -7.18 1.01
CA ARG A 65 5.15 -6.33 1.60
C ARG A 65 5.73 -5.08 2.28
N LEU A 66 6.81 -5.26 3.04
CA LEU A 66 7.51 -4.14 3.67
C LEU A 66 8.09 -3.17 2.64
N CYS A 67 8.70 -3.66 1.56
CA CYS A 67 9.19 -2.83 0.46
C CYS A 67 8.06 -2.06 -0.23
N MET A 68 6.90 -2.69 -0.47
CA MET A 68 5.75 -2.01 -1.09
C MET A 68 5.23 -0.86 -0.22
N ILE A 69 5.03 -1.10 1.08
CA ILE A 69 4.56 -0.06 2.02
C ILE A 69 5.60 1.06 2.17
N LYS A 70 6.89 0.71 2.26
CA LYS A 70 7.97 1.70 2.30
C LYS A 70 7.97 2.55 1.03
N TYR A 71 7.82 1.92 -0.14
CA TYR A 71 7.79 2.64 -1.42
C TYR A 71 6.62 3.61 -1.50
N LEU A 72 5.41 3.18 -1.10
CA LEU A 72 4.24 4.08 -1.02
C LEU A 72 4.51 5.30 -0.11
N GLY A 73 5.19 5.10 1.02
CA GLY A 73 5.61 6.21 1.89
C GLY A 73 6.61 7.16 1.22
N GLU A 74 7.57 6.63 0.46
CA GLU A 74 8.48 7.49 -0.32
C GLU A 74 7.77 8.23 -1.45
N LEU A 75 6.80 7.61 -2.14
CA LEU A 75 6.00 8.29 -3.16
C LEU A 75 5.27 9.53 -2.60
N TYR A 76 4.80 9.47 -1.35
CA TYR A 76 4.28 10.64 -0.65
C TYR A 76 5.36 11.69 -0.36
N ASN A 77 6.54 11.28 0.13
CA ASN A 77 7.66 12.19 0.41
C ASN A 77 8.10 12.97 -0.85
N TYR A 78 8.09 12.32 -2.01
CA TYR A 78 8.41 12.91 -3.31
C TYR A 78 7.21 13.58 -4.01
N ARG A 79 6.08 13.73 -3.32
CA ARG A 79 4.86 14.40 -3.84
C ARG A 79 4.27 13.76 -5.10
N VAL A 80 4.50 12.47 -5.31
CA VAL A 80 3.86 11.70 -6.39
C VAL A 80 2.43 11.32 -6.00
N VAL A 81 2.15 11.24 -4.69
CA VAL A 81 0.90 10.72 -4.14
C VAL A 81 0.35 11.67 -3.06
N ASP A 82 -0.97 11.84 -3.03
CA ASP A 82 -1.66 12.63 -2.02
C ASP A 82 -1.83 11.91 -0.69
N SER A 83 -1.96 12.69 0.39
CA SER A 83 -2.17 12.19 1.75
C SER A 83 -3.42 11.30 1.87
N ILE A 84 -4.46 11.55 1.07
CA ILE A 84 -5.70 10.76 1.08
C ILE A 84 -5.44 9.28 0.77
N ILE A 85 -4.47 8.98 -0.10
CA ILE A 85 -4.12 7.60 -0.46
C ILE A 85 -3.36 6.94 0.70
N ILE A 86 -2.46 7.67 1.35
CA ILE A 86 -1.75 7.18 2.54
C ILE A 86 -2.75 6.82 3.65
N PHE A 87 -3.68 7.71 3.99
CA PHE A 87 -4.67 7.45 5.03
C PHE A 87 -5.61 6.30 4.65
N ARG A 88 -6.03 6.20 3.38
CA ARG A 88 -6.82 5.06 2.89
C ARG A 88 -6.08 3.74 3.03
N THR A 89 -4.80 3.71 2.68
CA THR A 89 -3.98 2.49 2.82
C THR A 89 -3.76 2.14 4.28
N LEU A 90 -3.45 3.10 5.15
CA LEU A 90 -3.32 2.85 6.59
C LEU A 90 -4.62 2.31 7.19
N TYR A 91 -5.77 2.88 6.81
CA TYR A 91 -7.08 2.39 7.23
C TYR A 91 -7.34 0.96 6.73
N LEU A 92 -7.00 0.67 5.48
CA LEU A 92 -7.07 -0.69 4.93
C LEU A 92 -6.22 -1.67 5.75
N LEU A 93 -4.97 -1.33 6.07
CA LEU A 93 -4.07 -2.20 6.83
C LEU A 93 -4.64 -2.60 8.20
N ILE A 94 -5.35 -1.69 8.88
CA ILE A 94 -5.90 -1.95 10.23
C ILE A 94 -7.28 -2.60 10.21
N THR A 95 -8.06 -2.42 9.15
CA THR A 95 -9.45 -2.92 9.06
C THR A 95 -9.57 -4.21 8.27
N TYR A 96 -8.61 -4.51 7.39
CA TYR A 96 -8.67 -5.69 6.54
C TYR A 96 -8.69 -6.98 7.36
N GLY A 97 -9.70 -7.83 7.14
CA GLY A 97 -9.87 -9.10 7.85
C GLY A 97 -10.32 -8.96 9.31
N VAL A 98 -10.69 -7.75 9.76
CA VAL A 98 -11.20 -7.53 11.13
C VAL A 98 -12.72 -7.56 11.15
N SER A 99 -13.30 -8.57 11.79
CA SER A 99 -14.73 -8.63 12.11
C SER A 99 -15.00 -7.97 13.46
N LEU A 100 -15.51 -6.74 13.47
CA LEU A 100 -15.95 -6.04 14.68
C LEU A 100 -17.32 -6.52 15.18
N GLU A 101 -17.55 -7.84 15.24
CA GLU A 101 -18.70 -8.36 15.96
C GLU A 101 -18.49 -8.09 17.46
N ARG A 102 -18.98 -6.94 17.93
CA ARG A 102 -19.36 -6.81 19.33
C ARG A 102 -20.46 -7.82 19.58
N LYS A 103 -20.10 -8.93 20.24
CA LYS A 103 -21.08 -9.77 20.93
C LYS A 103 -21.77 -8.92 22.00
N TYR A 104 -22.84 -8.22 21.64
CA TYR A 104 -23.83 -7.79 22.62
C TYR A 104 -24.53 -9.06 23.11
N THR A 105 -23.90 -9.76 24.05
CA THR A 105 -24.61 -10.77 24.82
C THR A 105 -25.69 -10.05 25.62
N LYS A 106 -26.96 -10.37 25.32
CA LYS A 106 -28.19 -9.97 26.02
C LYS A 106 -28.19 -10.16 27.56
N LYS A 107 -27.07 -10.49 28.20
CA LYS A 107 -26.92 -10.67 29.66
C LYS A 107 -26.79 -9.36 30.44
N ASP A 108 -26.48 -8.24 29.80
CA ASP A 108 -26.31 -6.95 30.51
C ASP A 108 -27.62 -6.19 30.76
N PHE A 109 -28.74 -6.60 30.14
CA PHE A 109 -30.05 -5.98 30.42
C PHE A 109 -30.81 -6.65 31.58
N SER A 110 -30.40 -7.83 32.04
CA SER A 110 -31.01 -8.50 33.20
C SER A 110 -30.45 -8.06 34.55
N SER A 111 -29.37 -7.26 34.58
CA SER A 111 -28.79 -6.71 35.82
C SER A 111 -29.27 -5.28 36.14
N PHE A 112 -30.09 -4.68 35.28
CA PHE A 112 -30.69 -3.34 35.48
C PHE A 112 -32.19 -3.37 35.83
N VAL A 113 -32.77 -4.57 35.97
CA VAL A 113 -34.16 -4.75 36.44
C VAL A 113 -34.16 -5.76 37.59
N VAL A 114 -33.55 -5.39 38.71
CA VAL A 114 -33.88 -5.88 40.06
C VAL A 114 -33.76 -4.71 41.01
#